data_AF-A0A8P4K8L5-F1
#
_entry.id   AF-A0A8P4K8L5-F1
#
_cell.length_a   1.000
_cell.length_b   1.000
_cell.length_c   1.000
_cell.angle_alpha   90.00
_cell.angle_beta   90.00
_cell.angle_gamma   90.00
#
_symmetry.space_group_name_H-M   'P 1'
#
loop_
_entity.id
_entity.type
_entity.pdbx_description
1 polymer ?
#
loop_
_entity_poly.entity_id
_entity_poly.type
_entity_poly.pdbx_seq_one_letter_code
_entity_poly.pdbx_strand_id
1 'polypeptide(L)'
;RMCLSAWLHLQGGFPVRSVDMQRATDNITIRQGDTAIIRCYVDDKVSKVAWLNRSNIIFAGQDKWSLDPRVDLVTKGQLEYSLRIQKVDVYDEGSYTCSIQTKQQPKTSQVYLIVQVPANIYKVSEDITVNEGSNVTLSCLANGRPDPAITWRLLNPSAEPLDGEEYLDIIGIMRNQAGRYECKASNDVATPDVKYVNVVVSYPPTIKKTQSSETPVGRMGTLQCEATAVPTPEFEWYRDEKRLSNAQGINIQILGSTTILMIANVTEEDYGNYTCVASNRQGVQNASLFLYRPGTGRDINGSACVSQSLWLLLACFACLFFKC
;
A
#
# COMPACT_ATOMS: atom_id res chain seq x y z
N ARG A 1 40.27 32.03 12.64
CA ARG A 1 40.44 31.24 13.88
C ARG A 1 39.37 31.73 14.86
N MET A 2 38.13 31.27 14.69
CA MET A 2 37.46 30.29 15.56
C MET A 2 37.50 30.69 17.05
N CYS A 3 36.39 31.22 17.55
CA CYS A 3 35.97 31.03 18.94
C CYS A 3 34.66 30.23 18.91
N LEU A 4 34.73 29.06 19.53
CA LEU A 4 33.69 28.04 19.59
C LEU A 4 32.71 28.31 20.75
N SER A 5 31.44 28.00 20.44
CA SER A 5 30.41 27.38 21.29
C SER A 5 29.97 28.06 22.59
N ALA A 6 28.82 28.73 22.54
CA ALA A 6 27.86 28.75 23.64
C ALA A 6 26.76 27.73 23.34
N TRP A 7 26.59 26.75 24.24
CA TRP A 7 25.54 25.74 24.19
C TRP A 7 24.19 26.37 24.59
N LEU A 8 23.22 26.34 23.67
CA LEU A 8 21.81 26.58 23.98
C LEU A 8 21.15 25.23 24.28
N HIS A 9 20.74 25.03 25.53
CA HIS A 9 19.74 24.00 25.86
C HIS A 9 18.37 24.50 25.41
N LEU A 10 17.90 23.98 24.26
CA LEU A 10 16.49 23.99 23.89
C LEU A 10 15.75 23.00 24.80
N GLN A 11 15.11 23.48 25.85
CA GLN A 11 13.98 22.77 26.42
C GLN A 11 12.77 23.03 25.51
N GLY A 12 12.48 22.06 24.64
CA GLY A 12 11.25 22.01 23.86
C GLY A 12 10.06 21.87 24.80
N GLY A 13 9.47 23.00 25.18
CA GLY A 13 8.14 23.03 25.78
C GLY A 13 7.11 22.71 24.72
N PHE A 14 6.25 21.73 25.00
CA PHE A 14 5.06 21.46 24.20
C PHE A 14 4.19 22.73 24.08
N PRO A 15 3.60 23.02 22.91
CA PRO A 15 2.83 24.25 22.72
C PRO A 15 1.57 24.23 23.60
N VAL A 16 1.51 25.16 24.56
CA VAL A 16 0.32 25.39 25.40
C VAL A 16 -0.73 26.09 24.55
N ARG A 17 -1.78 25.37 24.14
CA ARG A 17 -2.94 25.98 23.47
C ARG A 17 -3.72 26.84 24.48
N SER A 18 -4.02 28.07 24.09
CA SER A 18 -4.45 29.14 25.00
C SER A 18 -5.70 29.85 24.45
N VAL A 19 -6.84 29.79 25.14
CA VAL A 19 -8.09 30.49 24.76
C VAL A 19 -8.29 31.75 25.62
N ASP A 20 -8.75 32.84 25.02
CA ASP A 20 -8.99 34.15 25.63
C ASP A 20 -10.51 34.41 25.79
N MET A 21 -10.94 34.82 26.99
CA MET A 21 -12.32 34.60 27.46
C MET A 21 -13.15 35.90 27.52
N GLN A 22 -13.10 36.72 26.47
CA GLN A 22 -14.09 37.78 26.22
C GLN A 22 -15.20 37.36 25.24
N ARG A 23 -15.12 36.14 24.70
CA ARG A 23 -16.21 35.48 23.97
C ARG A 23 -16.60 34.22 24.74
N ALA A 24 -17.82 34.22 25.27
CA ALA A 24 -18.46 32.99 25.69
C ALA A 24 -18.54 32.02 24.49
N THR A 25 -18.49 30.71 24.79
CA THR A 25 -18.83 29.56 23.91
C THR A 25 -17.76 28.91 23.02
N ASP A 26 -16.48 28.87 23.39
CA ASP A 26 -15.53 28.03 22.65
C ASP A 26 -15.24 26.71 23.40
N ASN A 27 -15.54 25.58 22.75
CA ASN A 27 -15.13 24.26 23.22
C ASN A 27 -13.60 24.20 23.23
N ILE A 28 -13.02 23.78 24.36
CA ILE A 28 -11.57 23.57 24.45
C ILE A 28 -11.29 22.14 24.04
N THR A 29 -10.48 21.95 23.00
CA THR A 29 -10.09 20.61 22.52
C THR A 29 -8.64 20.33 22.89
N ILE A 30 -8.41 19.23 23.63
CA ILE A 30 -7.10 18.84 24.16
C ILE A 30 -6.85 17.36 23.88
N ARG A 31 -5.61 17.01 23.53
CA ARG A 31 -5.22 15.62 23.33
C ARG A 31 -5.02 14.92 24.68
N GLN A 32 -5.43 13.67 24.78
CA GLN A 32 -5.19 12.86 25.98
C GLN A 32 -3.69 12.86 26.35
N GLY A 33 -3.40 13.06 27.64
CA GLY A 33 -2.06 13.16 28.20
C GLY A 33 -1.48 14.58 28.25
N ASP A 34 -2.03 15.52 27.48
CA ASP A 34 -1.60 16.92 27.51
C ASP A 34 -2.15 17.65 28.75
N THR A 35 -1.76 18.91 28.92
CA THR A 35 -2.26 19.78 30.00
C THR A 35 -3.29 20.75 29.44
N ALA A 36 -4.51 20.73 29.99
CA ALA A 36 -5.53 21.73 29.71
C ALA A 36 -5.36 22.95 30.63
N ILE A 37 -5.53 24.16 30.08
CA ILE A 37 -5.65 25.40 30.85
C ILE A 37 -6.94 26.09 30.45
N ILE A 38 -7.95 26.02 31.33
CA ILE A 38 -9.24 26.66 31.14
C ILE A 38 -9.18 28.02 31.81
N ARG A 39 -9.18 29.07 31.01
CA ARG A 39 -9.04 30.43 31.54
C ARG A 39 -10.34 30.97 32.05
N CYS A 40 -10.26 31.75 33.11
CA CYS A 40 -11.36 32.60 33.57
C CYS A 40 -10.80 33.96 33.95
N TYR A 41 -11.22 34.98 33.19
CA TYR A 41 -10.86 36.36 33.45
C TYR A 41 -11.96 37.03 34.27
N VAL A 42 -11.53 37.79 35.27
CA VAL A 42 -12.35 38.37 36.33
C VAL A 42 -12.13 39.89 36.29
N ASP A 43 -13.21 40.66 36.35
CA ASP A 43 -13.17 42.13 36.40
C ASP A 43 -12.94 42.65 37.83
N ASP A 44 -12.46 43.88 38.00
CA ASP A 44 -11.96 44.47 39.26
C ASP A 44 -12.98 44.50 40.42
N LYS A 45 -14.26 44.21 40.17
CA LYS A 45 -15.37 44.26 41.14
C LYS A 45 -15.94 42.89 41.48
N VAL A 46 -15.07 41.94 41.81
CA VAL A 46 -15.47 40.56 42.16
C VAL A 46 -15.19 40.24 43.61
N SER A 47 -16.13 39.52 44.23
CA SER A 47 -16.06 39.15 45.65
C SER A 47 -15.56 37.73 45.86
N LYS A 48 -16.00 36.78 45.01
CA LYS A 48 -15.65 35.35 45.09
C LYS A 48 -15.66 34.74 43.69
N VAL A 49 -14.81 33.76 43.48
CA VAL A 49 -14.72 32.97 42.24
C VAL A 49 -14.69 31.50 42.59
N ALA A 50 -15.30 30.65 41.78
CA ALA A 50 -15.27 29.21 41.95
C ALA A 50 -15.20 28.51 40.60
N TRP A 51 -14.47 27.40 40.55
CA TRP A 51 -14.47 26.46 39.43
C TRP A 51 -15.28 25.24 39.78
N LEU A 52 -16.14 24.84 38.85
CA LEU A 52 -16.96 23.64 38.96
C LEU A 52 -16.70 22.72 37.76
N ASN A 53 -16.61 21.41 38.02
CA ASN A 53 -16.74 20.37 37.01
C ASN A 53 -18.18 19.86 37.08
N ARG A 54 -18.98 20.13 36.05
CA ARG A 54 -20.42 19.90 36.04
C ARG A 54 -21.07 20.59 37.25
N SER A 55 -21.41 19.85 38.29
CA SER A 55 -21.98 20.38 39.55
C SER A 55 -21.03 20.27 40.75
N ASN A 56 -19.87 19.64 40.59
CA ASN A 56 -18.89 19.43 41.66
C ASN A 56 -17.92 20.61 41.74
N ILE A 57 -17.74 21.17 42.94
CA ILE A 57 -16.79 22.27 43.17
C ILE A 57 -15.37 21.71 43.11
N ILE A 58 -14.53 22.32 42.29
CA ILE A 58 -13.10 22.01 42.17
C ILE A 58 -12.28 22.96 43.05
N PHE A 59 -12.55 24.26 42.90
CA PHE A 59 -11.94 25.34 43.66
C PHE A 59 -13.00 26.36 44.06
N ALA A 60 -12.88 26.92 45.25
CA ALA A 60 -13.60 28.11 45.70
C ALA A 60 -12.57 29.12 46.23
N GLY A 61 -12.31 30.18 45.46
CA GLY A 61 -11.16 31.06 45.71
C GLY A 61 -9.86 30.29 45.54
N GLN A 62 -9.02 30.28 46.59
CA GLN A 62 -7.78 29.49 46.63
C GLN A 62 -7.98 28.11 47.27
N ASP A 63 -9.15 27.83 47.83
CA ASP A 63 -9.42 26.58 48.52
C ASP A 63 -9.72 25.48 47.49
N LYS A 64 -8.90 24.41 47.51
CA LYS A 64 -9.07 23.24 46.65
C LYS A 64 -10.08 22.28 47.29
N TRP A 65 -11.17 22.01 46.59
CA TRP A 65 -12.20 21.05 46.98
C TRP A 65 -12.03 19.69 46.29
N SER A 66 -11.46 19.68 45.09
CA SER A 66 -11.15 18.43 44.38
C SER A 66 -10.00 17.68 45.04
N LEU A 67 -10.14 16.35 45.16
CA LEU A 67 -9.06 15.45 45.60
C LEU A 67 -8.09 15.09 44.47
N ASP A 68 -8.38 15.48 43.23
CA ASP A 68 -7.54 15.15 42.08
C ASP A 68 -6.21 15.92 42.13
N PRO A 69 -5.05 15.24 42.26
CA PRO A 69 -3.75 15.90 42.33
C PRO A 69 -3.34 16.55 41.00
N ARG A 70 -3.95 16.17 39.88
CA ARG A 70 -3.63 16.72 38.54
C ARG A 70 -4.17 18.14 38.34
N VAL A 71 -5.08 18.57 39.21
CA VAL A 71 -5.87 19.79 39.04
C VAL A 71 -5.31 20.90 39.92
N ASP A 72 -4.88 21.99 39.30
CA ASP A 72 -4.28 23.15 39.97
C ASP A 72 -4.98 24.44 39.57
N LEU A 73 -4.94 25.43 40.47
CA LEU A 73 -5.34 26.79 40.15
C LEU A 73 -4.11 27.58 39.69
N VAL A 74 -4.21 28.22 38.53
CA VAL A 74 -3.21 29.13 37.98
C VAL A 74 -3.74 30.55 38.08
N THR A 75 -3.19 31.32 39.02
CA THR A 75 -3.54 32.73 39.19
C THR A 75 -2.43 33.63 38.64
N LYS A 76 -2.80 34.60 37.80
CA LYS A 76 -1.89 35.67 37.36
C LYS A 76 -2.50 37.02 37.71
N GLY A 77 -1.88 37.73 38.65
CA GLY A 77 -2.44 38.98 39.20
C GLY A 77 -3.79 38.75 39.89
N GLN A 78 -4.64 39.78 39.90
CA GLN A 78 -5.98 39.73 40.51
C GLN A 78 -7.10 39.38 39.53
N LEU A 79 -6.79 39.23 38.23
CA LEU A 79 -7.78 39.19 37.16
C LEU A 79 -7.84 37.85 36.41
N GLU A 80 -6.90 36.93 36.65
CA GLU A 80 -6.90 35.62 35.99
C GLU A 80 -6.97 34.49 37.03
N TYR A 81 -8.04 33.71 36.96
CA TYR A 81 -8.28 32.52 37.78
C TYR A 81 -8.45 31.31 36.87
N SER A 82 -7.35 30.83 36.31
CA SER A 82 -7.36 29.76 35.32
C SER A 82 -7.26 28.39 35.98
N LEU A 83 -8.08 27.43 35.54
CA LEU A 83 -8.00 26.04 35.97
C LEU A 83 -6.99 25.28 35.09
N ARG A 84 -6.01 24.63 35.70
CA ARG A 84 -5.06 23.75 35.02
C ARG A 84 -5.34 22.30 35.35
N ILE A 85 -5.47 21.46 34.34
CA ILE A 85 -5.64 20.00 34.48
C ILE A 85 -4.46 19.36 33.76
N GLN A 86 -3.55 18.74 34.50
CA GLN A 86 -2.39 18.03 33.94
C GLN A 86 -2.79 16.61 33.53
N LYS A 87 -2.11 16.03 32.52
CA LYS A 87 -2.34 14.65 32.07
C LYS A 87 -3.83 14.37 31.88
N VAL A 88 -4.46 15.14 31.01
CA VAL A 88 -5.90 15.06 30.72
C VAL A 88 -6.24 13.65 30.26
N ASP A 89 -7.29 13.09 30.84
CA ASP A 89 -7.83 11.78 30.52
C ASP A 89 -9.18 11.93 29.79
N VAL A 90 -9.62 10.90 29.06
CA VAL A 90 -10.93 10.86 28.39
C VAL A 90 -12.09 11.08 29.37
N TYR A 91 -11.95 10.69 30.64
CA TYR A 91 -12.95 10.92 31.68
C TYR A 91 -13.06 12.37 32.16
N ASP A 92 -12.06 13.21 31.85
CA ASP A 92 -12.10 14.63 32.20
C ASP A 92 -13.02 15.42 31.26
N GLU A 93 -13.49 14.82 30.16
CA GLU A 93 -14.42 15.46 29.26
C GLU A 93 -15.73 15.87 29.95
N GLY A 94 -16.11 17.12 29.69
CA GLY A 94 -17.40 17.63 30.07
C GLY A 94 -17.37 19.13 30.25
N SER A 95 -18.40 19.61 30.94
CA SER A 95 -18.58 21.02 31.16
C SER A 95 -17.87 21.51 32.42
N TYR A 96 -17.03 22.52 32.26
CA TYR A 96 -16.38 23.25 33.33
C TYR A 96 -16.97 24.65 33.42
N THR A 97 -17.33 25.08 34.63
CA THR A 97 -17.98 26.37 34.86
C THR A 97 -17.12 27.21 35.78
N CYS A 98 -16.74 28.41 35.33
CA CYS A 98 -16.25 29.47 36.19
C CYS A 98 -17.45 30.29 36.69
N SER A 99 -17.70 30.25 37.99
CA SER A 99 -18.76 31.01 38.64
C SER A 99 -18.15 32.17 39.42
N ILE A 100 -18.65 33.38 39.17
CA ILE A 100 -18.12 34.63 39.71
C ILE A 100 -19.25 35.34 40.46
N GLN A 101 -19.04 35.64 41.74
CA GLN A 101 -19.97 36.44 42.52
C GLN A 101 -19.64 37.93 42.41
N THR A 102 -20.55 38.70 41.81
CA THR A 102 -20.48 40.18 41.78
C THR A 102 -21.42 40.80 42.81
N LYS A 103 -21.34 42.13 43.00
CA LYS A 103 -22.24 42.89 43.89
C LYS A 103 -23.71 42.90 43.44
N GLN A 104 -23.96 42.67 42.15
CA GLN A 104 -25.32 42.71 41.59
C GLN A 104 -25.86 41.29 41.41
N GLN A 105 -25.23 40.51 40.54
CA GLN A 105 -25.66 39.15 40.21
C GLN A 105 -24.47 38.22 39.98
N PRO A 106 -24.59 36.91 40.27
CA PRO A 106 -23.59 35.94 39.85
C PRO A 106 -23.46 35.95 38.32
N LYS A 107 -22.23 35.84 37.83
CA LYS A 107 -21.93 35.61 36.41
C LYS A 107 -21.27 34.25 36.28
N THR A 108 -21.69 33.47 35.31
CA THR A 108 -21.10 32.16 35.03
C THR A 108 -20.58 32.13 33.60
N SER A 109 -19.42 31.53 33.41
CA SER A 109 -18.86 31.21 32.10
C SER A 109 -18.66 29.70 32.03
N GLN A 110 -19.23 29.07 31.02
CA GLN A 110 -19.19 27.62 30.84
C GLN A 110 -18.35 27.27 29.62
N VAL A 111 -17.51 26.26 29.76
CA VAL A 111 -16.64 25.73 28.71
C VAL A 111 -16.81 24.23 28.65
N TYR A 112 -16.91 23.67 27.45
CA TYR A 112 -16.89 22.23 27.26
C TYR A 112 -15.47 21.78 26.89
N LEU A 113 -14.87 20.91 27.71
CA LEU A 113 -13.58 20.28 27.44
C LEU A 113 -13.81 19.03 26.60
N ILE A 114 -13.32 19.02 25.35
CA ILE A 114 -13.32 17.88 24.45
C ILE A 114 -11.95 17.20 24.51
N VAL A 115 -11.93 15.91 24.81
CA VAL A 115 -10.69 15.13 24.88
C VAL A 115 -10.53 14.27 23.63
N GLN A 116 -9.48 14.54 22.87
CA GLN A 116 -9.15 13.82 21.64
C GLN A 116 -8.08 12.76 21.87
N VAL A 117 -8.25 11.62 21.20
CA VAL A 117 -7.31 10.49 21.20
C VAL A 117 -6.90 10.25 19.75
N PRO A 118 -5.59 10.24 19.43
CA PRO A 118 -5.13 9.92 18.08
C PRO A 118 -5.62 8.58 17.57
N ALA A 119 -5.77 8.45 16.26
CA ALA A 119 -6.03 7.18 15.62
C ALA A 119 -4.89 6.17 15.91
N ASN A 120 -5.24 4.94 16.26
CA ASN A 120 -4.30 3.82 16.38
C ASN A 120 -4.90 2.52 15.84
N ILE A 121 -4.18 1.90 14.90
CA ILE A 121 -4.55 0.60 14.32
C ILE A 121 -4.05 -0.49 15.26
N TYR A 122 -4.99 -1.20 15.91
CA TYR A 122 -4.68 -2.26 16.87
C TYR A 122 -4.78 -3.66 16.27
N LYS A 123 -5.47 -3.83 15.14
CA LYS A 123 -5.56 -5.10 14.41
C LYS A 123 -5.58 -4.85 12.91
N VAL A 124 -4.81 -5.64 12.17
CA VAL A 124 -4.81 -5.66 10.71
C VAL A 124 -4.67 -7.11 10.25
N SER A 125 -5.21 -7.45 9.09
CA SER A 125 -5.01 -8.78 8.48
C SER A 125 -3.53 -9.09 8.28
N GLU A 126 -3.17 -10.36 8.44
CA GLU A 126 -1.82 -10.85 8.15
C GLU A 126 -1.59 -10.98 6.63
N ASP A 127 -0.33 -11.17 6.24
CA ASP A 127 0.03 -11.41 4.85
C ASP A 127 -0.60 -12.72 4.34
N ILE A 128 -1.18 -12.68 3.15
CA ILE A 128 -1.92 -13.81 2.57
C ILE A 128 -1.42 -14.18 1.18
N THR A 129 -1.54 -15.47 0.86
CA THR A 129 -1.37 -15.99 -0.49
C THR A 129 -2.63 -16.69 -0.94
N VAL A 130 -3.24 -16.24 -2.04
CA VAL A 130 -4.51 -16.74 -2.56
C VAL A 130 -4.38 -17.09 -4.03
N ASN A 131 -5.29 -17.90 -4.56
CA ASN A 131 -5.32 -18.20 -5.98
C ASN A 131 -6.02 -17.07 -6.77
N GLU A 132 -5.66 -16.89 -8.03
CA GLU A 132 -6.34 -15.96 -8.93
C GLU A 132 -7.83 -16.34 -9.07
N GLY A 133 -8.71 -15.35 -8.98
CA GLY A 133 -10.16 -15.51 -8.98
C GLY A 133 -10.79 -15.79 -7.60
N SER A 134 -10.00 -15.92 -6.54
CA SER A 134 -10.54 -16.07 -5.18
C SER A 134 -11.12 -14.76 -4.64
N ASN A 135 -12.07 -14.87 -3.71
CA ASN A 135 -12.56 -13.73 -2.93
C ASN A 135 -11.69 -13.54 -1.68
N VAL A 136 -11.36 -12.28 -1.37
CA VAL A 136 -10.48 -11.89 -0.27
C VAL A 136 -11.15 -10.79 0.54
N THR A 137 -11.12 -10.90 1.86
CA THR A 137 -11.52 -9.83 2.77
C THR A 137 -10.33 -9.45 3.64
N LEU A 138 -9.86 -8.21 3.51
CA LEU A 138 -8.86 -7.64 4.41
C LEU A 138 -9.57 -6.87 5.52
N SER A 139 -9.00 -6.91 6.72
CA SER A 139 -9.54 -6.20 7.89
C SER A 139 -8.49 -5.24 8.45
N CYS A 140 -8.95 -4.09 8.92
CA CYS A 140 -8.14 -3.11 9.62
C CYS A 140 -9.03 -2.44 10.67
N LEU A 141 -8.69 -2.60 11.94
CA LEU A 141 -9.45 -2.06 13.05
C LEU A 141 -8.60 -1.04 13.78
N ALA A 142 -9.17 0.15 13.96
CA ALA A 142 -8.54 1.27 14.62
C ALA A 142 -9.42 1.81 15.74
N ASN A 143 -8.79 2.37 16.77
CA ASN A 143 -9.46 3.17 17.78
C ASN A 143 -8.98 4.62 17.69
N GLY A 144 -9.73 5.55 18.27
CA GLY A 144 -9.41 6.97 18.25
C GLY A 144 -10.60 7.78 18.71
N ARG A 145 -10.36 9.06 19.01
CA ARG A 145 -11.42 10.00 19.37
C ARG A 145 -11.16 11.37 18.76
N PRO A 146 -11.96 11.83 17.79
CA PRO A 146 -13.14 11.16 17.21
C PRO A 146 -12.83 9.80 16.56
N ASP A 147 -13.87 9.00 16.32
CA ASP A 147 -13.72 7.70 15.66
C ASP A 147 -12.97 7.87 14.32
N PRO A 148 -11.91 7.09 14.08
CA PRO A 148 -11.06 7.29 12.91
C PRO A 148 -11.69 6.78 11.62
N ALA A 149 -11.57 7.57 10.56
CA ALA A 149 -11.86 7.11 9.21
C ALA A 149 -10.73 6.22 8.70
N ILE A 150 -11.08 5.05 8.19
CA ILE A 150 -10.14 4.11 7.60
C ILE A 150 -10.19 4.23 6.08
N THR A 151 -9.02 4.24 5.46
CA THR A 151 -8.88 4.28 4.00
C THR A 151 -7.90 3.21 3.55
N TRP A 152 -8.23 2.52 2.47
CA TRP A 152 -7.37 1.51 1.85
C TRP A 152 -6.74 2.00 0.55
N ARG A 153 -5.51 1.57 0.31
CA ARG A 153 -4.79 1.85 -0.93
C ARG A 153 -3.87 0.71 -1.31
N LEU A 154 -3.92 0.26 -2.56
CA LEU A 154 -2.88 -0.61 -3.11
C LEU A 154 -1.65 0.26 -3.44
N LEU A 155 -0.47 -0.08 -2.92
CA LEU A 155 0.77 0.66 -3.17
C LEU A 155 1.32 0.39 -4.58
N ASN A 156 0.61 0.88 -5.58
CA ASN A 156 1.00 0.88 -6.98
C ASN A 156 0.90 2.33 -7.50
N PRO A 157 1.90 2.87 -8.23
CA PRO A 157 1.91 4.26 -8.69
C PRO A 157 0.66 4.76 -9.43
N SER A 158 -0.19 3.85 -9.94
CA SER A 158 -1.41 4.18 -10.69
C SER A 158 -2.71 3.78 -9.97
N ALA A 159 -2.66 3.36 -8.71
CA ALA A 159 -3.84 2.90 -7.97
C ALA A 159 -4.52 4.05 -7.21
N GLU A 160 -5.80 4.24 -7.50
CA GLU A 160 -6.71 5.09 -6.73
C GLU A 160 -6.99 4.49 -5.34
N PRO A 161 -7.48 5.30 -4.37
CA PRO A 161 -8.04 4.80 -3.13
C PRO A 161 -9.11 3.73 -3.38
N LEU A 162 -9.11 2.69 -2.55
CA LEU A 162 -10.06 1.60 -2.66
C LEU A 162 -11.28 1.88 -1.78
N ASP A 163 -12.46 1.49 -2.26
CA ASP A 163 -13.70 1.58 -1.49
C ASP A 163 -13.70 0.50 -0.40
N GLY A 164 -13.57 0.95 0.85
CA GLY A 164 -13.47 0.08 2.02
C GLY A 164 -13.25 0.89 3.28
N GLU A 165 -13.88 0.44 4.37
CA GLU A 165 -13.75 1.03 5.71
C GLU A 165 -12.89 0.09 6.58
N GLU A 166 -13.45 -0.46 7.66
CA GLU A 166 -12.80 -1.48 8.48
C GLU A 166 -12.48 -2.76 7.69
N TYR A 167 -13.29 -3.05 6.67
CA TYR A 167 -13.15 -4.21 5.80
C TYR A 167 -13.03 -3.78 4.34
N LEU A 168 -12.13 -4.46 3.62
CA LEU A 168 -11.95 -4.33 2.19
C LEU A 168 -12.22 -5.68 1.54
N ASP A 169 -13.33 -5.76 0.79
CA ASP A 169 -13.73 -6.94 0.04
C ASP A 169 -13.23 -6.85 -1.41
N ILE A 170 -12.49 -7.87 -1.83
CA ILE A 170 -11.95 -8.01 -3.18
C ILE A 170 -12.53 -9.31 -3.76
N ILE A 171 -13.48 -9.17 -4.67
CA ILE A 171 -14.15 -10.30 -5.33
C ILE A 171 -13.36 -10.66 -6.59
N GLY A 172 -13.04 -11.93 -6.76
CA GLY A 172 -12.36 -12.41 -7.96
C GLY A 172 -10.98 -11.78 -8.18
N ILE A 173 -10.08 -11.85 -7.20
CA ILE A 173 -8.80 -11.15 -7.24
C ILE A 173 -7.93 -11.58 -8.43
N MET A 174 -7.41 -10.60 -9.17
CA MET A 174 -6.57 -10.81 -10.36
C MET A 174 -5.09 -10.56 -10.05
N ARG A 175 -4.18 -11.15 -10.85
CA ARG A 175 -2.72 -11.04 -10.63
C ARG A 175 -2.17 -9.59 -10.66
N ASN A 176 -2.86 -8.65 -11.29
CA ASN A 176 -2.50 -7.22 -11.31
C ASN A 176 -2.91 -6.46 -10.03
N GLN A 177 -3.73 -7.07 -9.18
CA GLN A 177 -4.11 -6.56 -7.87
C GLN A 177 -3.23 -7.11 -6.75
N ALA A 178 -2.30 -8.03 -7.06
CA ALA A 178 -1.29 -8.48 -6.10
C ALA A 178 -0.38 -7.32 -5.66
N GLY A 179 0.05 -7.35 -4.41
CA GLY A 179 0.99 -6.38 -3.87
C GLY A 179 0.69 -5.98 -2.43
N ARG A 180 1.24 -4.84 -2.03
CA ARG A 180 1.15 -4.33 -0.66
C ARG A 180 -0.02 -3.37 -0.54
N TYR A 181 -1.00 -3.75 0.26
CA TYR A 181 -2.15 -2.93 0.64
C TYR A 181 -1.79 -2.11 1.88
N GLU A 182 -2.11 -0.82 1.84
CA GLU A 182 -1.97 0.13 2.93
C GLU A 182 -3.34 0.36 3.56
N CYS A 183 -3.45 0.13 4.88
CA CYS A 183 -4.54 0.64 5.68
C CYS A 183 -4.06 1.88 6.41
N LYS A 184 -4.81 2.98 6.28
CA LYS A 184 -4.55 4.25 6.96
C LYS A 184 -5.75 4.63 7.80
N ALA A 185 -5.54 4.91 9.09
CA ALA A 185 -6.56 5.39 10.01
C ALA A 185 -6.30 6.85 10.41
N SER A 186 -7.28 7.74 10.20
CA SER A 186 -7.15 9.18 10.45
C SER A 186 -8.36 9.74 11.19
N ASN A 187 -8.12 10.61 12.16
CA ASN A 187 -9.16 11.39 12.84
C ASN A 187 -8.78 12.87 13.05
N ASP A 188 -7.81 13.35 12.27
CA ASP A 188 -7.32 14.74 12.26
C ASP A 188 -6.73 15.24 13.60
N VAL A 189 -6.54 14.36 14.59
CA VAL A 189 -5.94 14.70 15.89
C VAL A 189 -4.42 14.74 15.82
N ALA A 190 -3.83 13.81 15.06
CA ALA A 190 -2.38 13.66 14.90
C ALA A 190 -2.08 13.08 13.51
N THR A 191 -0.81 12.76 13.26
CA THR A 191 -0.42 11.98 12.08
C THR A 191 -1.21 10.67 12.05
N PRO A 192 -1.83 10.32 10.91
CA PRO A 192 -2.56 9.05 10.74
C PRO A 192 -1.68 7.85 11.06
N ASP A 193 -2.25 6.81 11.67
CA ASP A 193 -1.57 5.52 11.82
C ASP A 193 -1.72 4.71 10.53
N VAL A 194 -0.66 3.99 10.16
CA VAL A 194 -0.57 3.28 8.88
C VAL A 194 0.00 1.89 9.09
N LYS A 195 -0.70 0.88 8.56
CA LYS A 195 -0.28 -0.52 8.54
C LYS A 195 -0.38 -1.09 7.13
N TYR A 196 0.29 -2.22 6.92
CA TYR A 196 0.40 -2.83 5.60
C TYR A 196 0.07 -4.32 5.65
N VAL A 197 -0.51 -4.81 4.56
CA VAL A 197 -0.79 -6.23 4.32
C VAL A 197 -0.27 -6.60 2.93
N ASN A 198 0.52 -7.67 2.82
CA ASN A 198 0.98 -8.18 1.54
C ASN A 198 0.04 -9.27 1.03
N VAL A 199 -0.48 -9.09 -0.19
CA VAL A 199 -1.37 -10.04 -0.85
C VAL A 199 -0.65 -10.60 -2.08
N VAL A 200 -0.36 -11.90 -2.03
CA VAL A 200 0.25 -12.63 -3.14
C VAL A 200 -0.82 -13.42 -3.88
N VAL A 201 -0.94 -13.21 -5.18
CA VAL A 201 -1.87 -13.95 -6.03
C VAL A 201 -1.10 -15.04 -6.78
N SER A 202 -1.45 -16.30 -6.53
CA SER A 202 -0.93 -17.49 -7.20
C SER A 202 -1.71 -17.77 -8.48
N TYR A 203 -1.01 -18.05 -9.57
CA TYR A 203 -1.60 -18.30 -10.89
C TYR A 203 -0.74 -19.29 -11.70
N PRO A 204 -1.34 -20.05 -12.64
CA PRO A 204 -0.62 -21.02 -13.47
C PRO A 204 0.33 -20.34 -14.46
N PRO A 205 1.34 -21.07 -14.98
CA PRO A 205 2.30 -20.51 -15.91
C PRO A 205 1.63 -20.00 -17.18
N THR A 206 2.06 -18.82 -17.63
CA THR A 206 1.68 -18.24 -18.93
C THR A 206 2.96 -17.95 -19.70
N ILE A 207 3.16 -18.63 -20.83
CA ILE A 207 4.32 -18.38 -21.70
C ILE A 207 4.15 -17.01 -22.35
N LYS A 208 5.11 -16.12 -22.11
CA LYS A 208 5.10 -14.74 -22.60
C LYS A 208 5.92 -14.55 -23.87
N LYS A 209 7.04 -15.25 -23.98
CA LYS A 209 7.96 -15.11 -25.09
C LYS A 209 8.63 -16.43 -25.42
N THR A 210 8.75 -16.70 -26.72
CA THR A 210 9.49 -17.84 -27.27
C THR A 210 10.40 -17.35 -28.37
N GLN A 211 11.64 -17.82 -28.40
CA GLN A 211 12.62 -17.48 -29.43
C GLN A 211 13.09 -18.76 -30.10
N SER A 212 12.63 -18.93 -31.34
CA SER A 212 13.16 -19.92 -32.28
C SER A 212 14.49 -19.45 -32.85
N SER A 213 15.27 -20.34 -33.46
CA SER A 213 16.61 -20.00 -33.96
C SER A 213 16.88 -20.62 -35.32
N GLU A 214 17.61 -19.88 -36.15
CA GLU A 214 18.15 -20.34 -37.43
C GLU A 214 19.66 -20.49 -37.27
N THR A 215 20.18 -21.71 -37.33
CA THR A 215 21.58 -22.00 -36.99
C THR A 215 22.19 -22.98 -37.99
N PRO A 216 23.33 -22.66 -38.62
CA PRO A 216 24.00 -23.59 -39.54
C PRO A 216 24.50 -24.85 -38.84
N VAL A 217 24.64 -25.94 -39.60
CA VAL A 217 25.33 -27.15 -39.15
C VAL A 217 26.74 -26.79 -38.68
N GLY A 218 27.21 -27.39 -37.58
CA GLY A 218 28.53 -27.08 -37.03
C GLY A 218 28.53 -25.96 -35.98
N ARG A 219 27.42 -25.23 -35.81
CA ARG A 219 27.32 -24.07 -34.91
C ARG A 219 26.43 -24.36 -33.70
N MET A 220 26.51 -23.49 -32.71
CA MET A 220 25.69 -23.59 -31.50
C MET A 220 24.31 -22.99 -31.72
N GLY A 221 23.26 -23.81 -31.61
CA GLY A 221 21.86 -23.39 -31.68
C GLY A 221 21.32 -23.03 -30.30
N THR A 222 20.43 -22.05 -30.22
CA THR A 222 19.83 -21.61 -28.95
C THR A 222 18.34 -21.39 -29.09
N LEU A 223 17.55 -22.01 -28.21
CA LEU A 223 16.10 -21.79 -28.12
C LEU A 223 15.80 -21.23 -26.73
N GLN A 224 14.92 -20.23 -26.66
CA GLN A 224 14.58 -19.57 -25.40
C GLN A 224 13.07 -19.54 -25.17
N CYS A 225 12.66 -19.80 -23.94
CA CYS A 225 11.27 -19.80 -23.52
C CYS A 225 11.14 -19.05 -22.19
N GLU A 226 10.18 -18.13 -22.10
CA GLU A 226 9.92 -17.29 -20.94
C GLU A 226 8.47 -17.43 -20.51
N ALA A 227 8.23 -17.70 -19.22
CA ALA A 227 6.90 -17.86 -18.65
C ALA A 227 6.78 -17.14 -17.31
N THR A 228 5.64 -16.49 -17.11
CA THR A 228 5.26 -15.86 -15.83
C THR A 228 4.34 -16.79 -15.05
N ALA A 229 4.64 -17.03 -13.78
CA ALA A 229 3.81 -17.82 -12.87
C ALA A 229 4.08 -17.42 -11.42
N VAL A 230 3.10 -17.64 -10.53
CA VAL A 230 3.31 -17.56 -9.07
C VAL A 230 2.73 -18.81 -8.42
N PRO A 231 3.55 -19.65 -7.73
CA PRO A 231 5.01 -19.57 -7.60
C PRO A 231 5.76 -19.68 -8.94
N THR A 232 7.04 -19.29 -8.95
CA THR A 232 7.94 -19.36 -10.11
C THR A 232 7.85 -20.72 -10.79
N PRO A 233 7.78 -20.78 -12.13
CA PRO A 233 7.59 -22.04 -12.83
C PRO A 233 8.88 -22.87 -12.90
N GLU A 234 8.73 -24.18 -12.90
CA GLU A 234 9.74 -25.14 -13.33
C GLU A 234 9.64 -25.34 -14.85
N PHE A 235 10.77 -25.62 -15.50
CA PHE A 235 10.85 -25.77 -16.95
C PHE A 235 11.39 -27.12 -17.38
N GLU A 236 10.82 -27.64 -18.46
CA GLU A 236 11.28 -28.85 -19.14
C GLU A 236 11.29 -28.63 -20.66
N TRP A 237 12.19 -29.33 -21.35
CA TRP A 237 12.26 -29.33 -22.81
C TRP A 237 12.00 -30.73 -23.35
N TYR A 238 11.25 -30.80 -24.43
CA TYR A 238 10.89 -32.04 -25.12
C TYR A 238 11.21 -31.92 -26.60
N ARG A 239 11.55 -33.06 -27.20
CA ARG A 239 11.68 -33.21 -28.64
C ARG A 239 11.11 -34.57 -29.02
N ASP A 240 10.21 -34.60 -29.99
CA ASP A 240 9.53 -35.84 -30.43
C ASP A 240 8.97 -36.66 -29.24
N GLU A 241 8.28 -35.98 -28.32
CA GLU A 241 7.73 -36.52 -27.05
C GLU A 241 8.77 -37.04 -26.03
N LYS A 242 10.07 -36.93 -26.33
CA LYS A 242 11.14 -37.33 -25.41
C LYS A 242 11.65 -36.12 -24.62
N ARG A 243 11.65 -36.24 -23.29
CA ARG A 243 12.24 -35.25 -22.38
C ARG A 243 13.74 -35.13 -22.62
N LEU A 244 14.20 -33.91 -22.83
CA LEU A 244 15.61 -33.56 -22.94
C LEU A 244 16.20 -33.31 -21.54
N SER A 245 17.48 -33.61 -21.39
CA SER A 245 18.24 -33.36 -20.16
C SER A 245 19.66 -32.91 -20.50
N ASN A 246 20.34 -32.27 -19.56
CA ASN A 246 21.74 -31.92 -19.72
C ASN A 246 22.58 -33.16 -20.01
N ALA A 247 23.22 -33.18 -21.18
CA ALA A 247 23.99 -34.29 -21.71
C ALA A 247 25.02 -33.79 -22.72
N GLN A 248 25.85 -34.68 -23.27
CA GLN A 248 26.82 -34.30 -24.29
C GLN A 248 26.11 -33.67 -25.49
N GLY A 249 26.42 -32.40 -25.79
CA GLY A 249 25.83 -31.63 -26.89
C GLY A 249 24.56 -30.84 -26.55
N ILE A 250 23.91 -31.09 -25.40
CA ILE A 250 22.70 -30.38 -24.95
C ILE A 250 22.93 -29.73 -23.58
N ASN A 251 22.69 -28.43 -23.48
CA ASN A 251 22.78 -27.68 -22.24
C ASN A 251 21.53 -26.81 -22.03
N ILE A 252 20.79 -27.06 -20.96
CA ILE A 252 19.58 -26.39 -20.53
C ILE A 252 19.93 -25.54 -19.31
N GLN A 253 19.66 -24.24 -19.43
CA GLN A 253 19.78 -23.28 -18.35
C GLN A 253 18.39 -22.80 -17.93
N ILE A 254 18.17 -22.66 -16.62
CA ILE A 254 16.94 -22.10 -16.04
C ILE A 254 17.34 -20.90 -15.19
N LEU A 255 16.78 -19.74 -15.53
CA LEU A 255 17.08 -18.43 -14.96
C LEU A 255 15.77 -17.77 -14.53
N GLY A 256 15.24 -18.17 -13.37
CA GLY A 256 13.98 -17.65 -12.85
C GLY A 256 12.80 -17.96 -13.77
N SER A 257 12.27 -16.96 -14.46
CA SER A 257 11.14 -17.05 -15.39
C SER A 257 11.53 -17.42 -16.83
N THR A 258 12.82 -17.68 -17.10
CA THR A 258 13.34 -17.96 -18.45
C THR A 258 14.13 -19.26 -18.47
N THR A 259 13.96 -20.06 -19.51
CA THR A 259 14.82 -21.21 -19.82
C THR A 259 15.44 -21.09 -21.21
N ILE A 260 16.68 -21.54 -21.33
CA ILE A 260 17.44 -21.55 -22.59
C ILE A 260 17.94 -22.97 -22.84
N LEU A 261 17.59 -23.52 -24.00
CA LEU A 261 18.13 -24.78 -24.53
C LEU A 261 19.23 -24.45 -25.53
N MET A 262 20.44 -24.95 -25.29
CA MET A 262 21.60 -24.81 -26.17
C MET A 262 21.99 -26.16 -26.75
N ILE A 263 22.21 -26.19 -28.05
CA ILE A 263 22.69 -27.34 -28.81
C ILE A 263 24.07 -26.97 -29.32
N ALA A 264 25.13 -27.59 -28.79
CA ALA A 264 26.50 -27.10 -28.96
C ALA A 264 27.02 -27.20 -30.40
N ASN A 265 26.63 -28.26 -31.11
CA ASN A 265 27.04 -28.53 -32.49
C ASN A 265 25.84 -29.09 -33.26
N VAL A 266 25.09 -28.20 -33.91
CA VAL A 266 23.87 -28.55 -34.65
C VAL A 266 24.19 -29.49 -35.81
N THR A 267 23.43 -30.57 -35.92
CA THR A 267 23.44 -31.54 -37.02
C THR A 267 22.17 -31.43 -37.87
N GLU A 268 22.13 -32.09 -39.04
CA GLU A 268 20.91 -32.13 -39.86
C GLU A 268 19.73 -32.79 -39.13
N GLU A 269 20.02 -33.71 -38.21
CA GLU A 269 18.99 -34.34 -37.37
C GLU A 269 18.44 -33.37 -36.34
N ASP A 270 19.14 -32.30 -35.94
CA ASP A 270 18.68 -31.40 -34.87
C ASP A 270 17.61 -30.40 -35.30
N TYR A 271 17.40 -30.19 -36.59
CA TYR A 271 16.35 -29.30 -37.06
C TYR A 271 14.96 -29.88 -36.79
N GLY A 272 14.05 -29.03 -36.34
CA GLY A 272 12.68 -29.46 -36.05
C GLY A 272 12.03 -28.71 -34.90
N ASN A 273 10.93 -29.29 -34.42
CA ASN A 273 10.13 -28.74 -33.34
C ASN A 273 10.67 -29.17 -31.97
N TYR A 274 10.73 -28.23 -31.05
CA TYR A 274 11.08 -28.39 -29.65
C TYR A 274 9.94 -27.83 -28.81
N THR A 275 9.54 -28.56 -27.78
CA THR A 275 8.47 -28.12 -26.88
C THR A 275 9.07 -27.69 -25.55
N CYS A 276 8.85 -26.44 -25.17
CA CYS A 276 9.08 -25.94 -23.83
C CYS A 276 7.83 -26.18 -22.98
N VAL A 277 7.98 -26.72 -21.79
CA VAL A 277 6.90 -26.93 -20.81
C VAL A 277 7.24 -26.15 -19.55
N ALA A 278 6.34 -25.26 -19.14
CA ALA A 278 6.42 -24.51 -17.89
C ALA A 278 5.35 -25.00 -16.93
N SER A 279 5.70 -25.31 -15.68
CA SER A 279 4.77 -25.87 -14.70
C SER A 279 4.92 -25.24 -13.32
N ASN A 280 3.83 -25.13 -12.58
CA ASN A 280 3.85 -24.88 -11.14
C ASN A 280 2.68 -25.60 -10.47
N ARG A 281 2.52 -25.44 -9.15
CA ARG A 281 1.41 -26.06 -8.39
C ARG A 281 -0.01 -25.65 -8.84
N GLN A 282 -0.15 -24.62 -9.67
CA GLN A 282 -1.44 -24.12 -10.18
C GLN A 282 -1.77 -24.65 -11.58
N GLY A 283 -0.79 -25.18 -12.32
CA GLY A 283 -1.02 -25.72 -13.65
C GLY A 283 0.25 -25.84 -14.51
N VAL A 284 0.03 -26.17 -15.78
CA VAL A 284 1.08 -26.43 -16.76
C VAL A 284 0.72 -25.73 -18.07
N GLN A 285 1.70 -25.17 -18.76
CA GLN A 285 1.56 -24.58 -20.09
C GLN A 285 2.76 -24.97 -20.95
N ASN A 286 2.54 -25.17 -22.25
CA ASN A 286 3.60 -25.51 -23.19
C ASN A 286 3.60 -24.60 -24.42
N ALA A 287 4.74 -24.55 -25.12
CA ALA A 287 4.87 -23.87 -26.39
C ALA A 287 5.88 -24.58 -27.29
N SER A 288 5.62 -24.55 -28.59
CA SER A 288 6.48 -25.10 -29.63
C SER A 288 7.43 -24.05 -30.18
N LEU A 289 8.70 -24.42 -30.35
CA LEU A 289 9.78 -23.61 -30.89
C LEU A 289 10.48 -24.40 -31.97
N PHE A 290 11.08 -23.72 -32.94
CA PHE A 290 11.73 -24.37 -34.06
C PHE A 290 13.21 -24.04 -34.13
N LEU A 291 14.02 -25.06 -34.42
CA LEU A 291 15.38 -24.88 -34.90
C LEU A 291 15.36 -25.02 -36.43
N TYR A 292 15.70 -23.94 -37.13
CA TYR A 292 15.66 -23.83 -38.57
C TYR A 292 17.04 -24.00 -39.20
N ARG A 293 17.03 -24.63 -40.38
CA ARG A 293 18.19 -24.68 -41.26
C ARG A 293 18.35 -23.36 -42.01
N PRO A 294 19.56 -22.78 -42.07
CA PRO A 294 19.78 -21.55 -42.80
C PRO A 294 19.48 -21.67 -44.29
N GLY A 295 18.78 -20.67 -44.82
CA GLY A 295 18.53 -20.56 -46.26
C GLY A 295 17.39 -21.42 -46.82
N THR A 296 16.65 -22.15 -45.97
CA THR A 296 15.33 -22.67 -46.36
C THR A 296 14.32 -21.53 -46.26
N GLY A 297 14.10 -20.80 -47.35
CA GLY A 297 13.21 -19.63 -47.37
C GLY A 297 11.81 -19.93 -46.82
N ARG A 298 11.57 -19.54 -45.56
CA ARG A 298 10.24 -19.33 -44.98
C ARG A 298 10.31 -18.11 -44.09
N ASP A 299 9.46 -17.15 -44.41
CA ASP A 299 9.29 -15.92 -43.64
C ASP A 299 8.93 -16.25 -42.19
N ILE A 300 9.69 -15.67 -41.27
CA ILE A 300 9.56 -15.74 -39.80
C ILE A 300 8.23 -15.16 -39.24
N ASN A 301 7.21 -14.97 -40.08
CA ASN A 301 5.85 -14.60 -39.69
C ASN A 301 4.82 -15.14 -40.69
N GLY A 302 4.41 -16.40 -40.51
CA GLY A 302 3.04 -16.88 -40.78
C GLY A 302 2.34 -16.49 -42.10
N SER A 303 3.03 -16.43 -43.24
CA SER A 303 2.38 -16.26 -44.56
C SER A 303 2.94 -17.27 -45.56
N ALA A 304 2.10 -18.18 -46.03
CA ALA A 304 2.47 -19.24 -46.96
C ALA A 304 2.70 -18.66 -48.37
N CYS A 305 3.89 -18.86 -48.94
CA CYS A 305 4.15 -18.70 -50.36
C CYS A 305 3.98 -20.05 -51.06
N VAL A 306 3.03 -20.14 -52.00
CA VAL A 306 2.83 -21.30 -52.86
C VAL A 306 3.96 -21.36 -53.88
N SER A 307 4.71 -22.46 -53.89
CA SER A 307 5.74 -22.73 -54.90
C SER A 307 5.10 -22.95 -56.27
N GLN A 308 5.38 -22.07 -57.23
CA GLN A 308 5.19 -22.37 -58.65
C GLN A 308 6.50 -22.93 -59.21
N SER A 309 6.54 -24.23 -59.41
CA SER A 309 7.45 -24.85 -60.39
C SER A 309 6.99 -26.26 -60.69
N LEU A 310 6.07 -26.40 -61.65
CA LEU A 310 5.93 -27.58 -62.49
C LEU A 310 4.95 -27.22 -63.60
N TRP A 311 5.42 -27.02 -64.84
CA TRP A 311 4.75 -27.30 -66.13
C TRP A 311 5.73 -26.86 -67.22
N LEU A 312 6.75 -27.68 -67.45
CA LEU A 312 7.45 -27.73 -68.72
C LEU A 312 7.14 -29.08 -69.34
N LEU A 313 6.81 -29.04 -70.63
CA LEU A 313 6.63 -30.14 -71.58
C LEU A 313 5.22 -30.74 -71.63
N LEU A 314 4.37 -30.15 -72.47
CA LEU A 314 3.65 -30.85 -73.53
C LEU A 314 3.11 -29.85 -74.56
N ALA A 315 3.14 -30.26 -75.83
CA ALA A 315 2.61 -29.62 -77.04
C ALA A 315 3.53 -28.62 -77.80
N CYS A 316 4.45 -29.22 -78.56
CA CYS A 316 4.59 -28.87 -79.98
C CYS A 316 3.20 -28.80 -80.63
N PHE A 317 2.88 -27.70 -81.33
CA PHE A 317 2.41 -27.66 -82.73
C PHE A 317 1.83 -26.27 -83.04
N ALA A 318 2.55 -25.55 -83.91
CA ALA A 318 2.05 -24.83 -85.08
C ALA A 318 1.01 -23.68 -84.97
N CYS A 319 1.26 -22.71 -85.86
CA CYS A 319 0.39 -21.68 -86.43
C CYS A 319 0.24 -20.39 -85.61
N LEU A 320 0.94 -19.32 -86.02
CA LEU A 320 0.55 -18.37 -87.08
C LEU A 320 -0.57 -17.42 -86.62
N PHE A 321 -0.19 -16.12 -86.57
CA PHE A 321 -0.91 -14.95 -87.11
C PHE A 321 -1.25 -13.76 -86.16
N PHE A 322 -0.80 -12.58 -86.64
CA PHE A 322 -1.19 -11.17 -86.42
C PHE A 322 -0.89 -10.51 -85.05
N LYS A 323 0.08 -9.57 -84.96
CA LYS A 323 0.06 -8.11 -85.28
C LYS A 323 -0.80 -7.28 -84.33
N CYS A 324 -0.17 -6.43 -83.51
CA CYS A 324 0.19 -5.04 -83.85
C CYS A 324 1.52 -4.69 -83.16
#